data_AF-A0A9D2Z2Z9-F1
#
_entry.id   AF-A0A9D2Z2Z9-F1
#
_cell.length_a   1.000
_cell.length_b   1.000
_cell.length_c   1.000
_cell.angle_alpha   90.00
_cell.angle_beta   90.00
_cell.angle_gamma   90.00
#
_symmetry.space_group_name_H-M   'P 1'
#
loop_
_entity.id
_entity.type
_entity.pdbx_description
1 polymer ?
#
loop_
_entity_poly.entity_id
_entity_poly.type
_entity_poly.pdbx_seq_one_letter_code
_entity_poly.pdbx_strand_id
1 'polypeptide(L)'
;MRERKEMSLYSLRGNSLLLLNSCFLSVPESVKETQQLQLDVKNNKDHLTSVMESLKQLSVLKSLSRNVASLKCSLQLIINNSSSGQCCPLDWISFGSNCYHFSTEFLSWNKSKDWCENQDAHLVILNSDQEWVRHSSVCDDVDAI
;
A
#
# COMPACT_ATOMS: atom_id res chain seq x y z
N MET A 1 41.86 12.35 -38.02
CA MET A 1 42.33 13.42 -37.11
C MET A 1 41.09 14.11 -36.59
N ARG A 2 40.90 14.11 -35.27
CA ARG A 2 39.65 14.56 -34.62
C ARG A 2 39.85 16.04 -34.25
N GLU A 3 39.23 16.95 -35.00
CA GLU A 3 39.25 18.38 -34.68
C GLU A 3 38.52 18.60 -33.36
N ARG A 4 39.28 18.91 -32.30
CA ARG A 4 38.71 19.51 -31.09
C ARG A 4 38.48 20.98 -31.39
N LYS A 5 37.22 21.39 -31.51
CA LYS A 5 36.81 22.79 -31.54
C LYS A 5 36.54 23.26 -30.12
N GLU A 6 37.45 24.01 -29.53
CA GLU A 6 37.19 24.77 -28.30
C GLU A 6 36.65 26.14 -28.67
N MET A 7 35.51 26.51 -28.10
CA MET A 7 34.94 27.86 -28.23
C MET A 7 35.51 28.77 -27.14
N SER A 8 36.16 29.85 -27.57
CA SER A 8 36.69 30.91 -26.70
C SER A 8 35.56 31.72 -26.05
N LEU A 9 35.66 31.92 -24.74
CA LEU A 9 34.72 32.71 -23.91
C LEU A 9 34.52 34.17 -24.37
N TYR A 10 35.41 34.70 -25.23
CA TYR A 10 35.36 36.08 -25.70
C TYR A 10 34.34 36.30 -26.83
N SER A 11 33.94 35.26 -27.57
CA SER A 11 32.85 35.34 -28.58
C SER A 11 31.46 35.46 -27.94
N LEU A 12 31.33 35.17 -26.64
CA LEU A 12 30.06 35.14 -25.92
C LEU A 12 29.68 36.48 -25.26
N ARG A 13 30.57 37.47 -25.21
CA ARG A 13 30.36 38.71 -24.40
C ARG A 13 29.40 39.75 -25.01
N GLY A 14 29.16 39.74 -26.33
CA GLY A 14 28.16 40.58 -26.98
C GLY A 14 26.74 39.97 -26.99
N ASN A 15 26.64 38.66 -26.76
CA ASN A 15 25.37 37.92 -26.75
C ASN A 15 24.90 37.58 -25.33
N SER A 16 25.76 37.62 -24.32
CA SER A 16 25.42 37.20 -22.95
C SER A 16 24.29 38.02 -22.33
N LEU A 17 24.29 39.36 -22.49
CA LEU A 17 23.26 40.23 -21.91
C LEU A 17 21.90 40.04 -22.59
N LEU A 18 21.88 39.87 -23.92
CA LEU A 18 20.67 39.59 -24.68
C LEU A 18 20.10 38.21 -24.35
N LEU A 19 20.96 37.19 -24.24
CA LEU A 19 20.59 35.84 -23.84
C LEU A 19 20.07 35.77 -22.41
N LEU A 20 20.68 36.53 -21.48
CA LEU A 20 20.18 36.68 -20.12
C LEU A 20 18.79 37.33 -20.12
N ASN A 21 18.60 38.43 -20.85
CA ASN A 21 17.32 39.14 -20.89
C ASN A 21 16.19 38.30 -21.51
N SER A 22 16.48 37.54 -22.58
CA SER A 22 15.52 36.58 -23.14
C SER A 22 15.20 35.46 -22.14
N CYS A 23 16.20 34.96 -21.40
CA CYS A 23 16.00 33.94 -20.37
C CYS A 23 15.12 34.50 -19.23
N PHE A 24 15.41 35.70 -18.74
CA PHE A 24 14.61 36.38 -17.72
C PHE A 24 13.14 36.57 -18.14
N LEU A 25 12.88 36.92 -19.40
CA LEU A 25 11.51 37.05 -19.93
C LEU A 25 10.79 35.71 -20.09
N SER A 26 11.50 34.60 -20.31
CA SER A 26 10.91 33.25 -20.42
C SER A 26 10.62 32.57 -19.07
N VAL A 27 11.27 33.00 -17.98
CA VAL A 27 11.11 32.41 -16.65
C VAL A 27 9.64 32.40 -16.19
N PRO A 28 8.85 33.50 -16.26
CA PRO A 28 7.46 33.50 -15.83
C PRO A 28 6.58 32.48 -16.55
N GLU A 29 6.81 32.23 -17.84
CA GLU A 29 6.04 31.26 -18.63
C GLU A 29 6.36 29.83 -18.18
N SER A 30 7.66 29.51 -18.01
CA SER A 30 8.09 28.21 -17.49
C SER A 30 7.62 27.95 -16.05
N VAL A 31 7.45 29.01 -15.24
CA VAL A 31 6.87 28.91 -13.90
C VAL A 31 5.38 28.59 -13.97
N LYS A 32 4.63 29.18 -14.91
CA LYS A 32 3.21 28.84 -15.12
C LYS A 32 3.03 27.41 -15.60
N GLU A 33 3.83 26.95 -16.56
CA GLU A 33 3.78 25.57 -17.05
C GLU A 33 4.09 24.57 -15.92
N THR A 34 5.11 24.85 -15.10
CA THR A 34 5.45 23.99 -13.96
C THR A 34 4.38 24.00 -12.88
N GLN A 35 3.75 25.15 -12.60
CA GLN A 35 2.61 25.25 -11.68
C GLN A 35 1.38 24.48 -12.20
N GLN A 36 1.09 24.58 -13.49
CA GLN A 36 0.00 23.85 -14.12
C GLN A 36 0.23 22.34 -14.01
N LEU A 37 1.43 21.88 -14.34
CA LEU A 37 1.81 20.47 -14.19
C LEU A 37 1.71 20.00 -12.72
N GLN A 38 2.04 20.85 -11.75
CA GLN A 38 1.86 20.52 -10.33
C GLN A 38 0.38 20.33 -9.95
N LEU A 39 -0.51 21.17 -10.47
CA LEU A 39 -1.95 21.04 -10.27
C LEU A 39 -2.49 19.76 -10.91
N ASP A 40 -2.06 19.44 -12.13
CA ASP A 40 -2.49 18.24 -12.84
C ASP A 40 -1.98 16.97 -12.14
N VAL A 41 -0.73 16.95 -11.67
CA VAL A 41 -0.19 15.84 -10.87
C VAL A 41 -0.98 15.68 -9.57
N LYS A 42 -1.35 16.79 -8.91
CA LYS A 42 -2.14 16.76 -7.68
C LYS A 42 -3.55 16.20 -7.93
N ASN A 43 -4.24 16.69 -8.97
CA ASN A 43 -5.55 16.17 -9.37
C ASN A 43 -5.47 14.69 -9.73
N ASN A 44 -4.47 14.28 -10.51
CA ASN A 44 -4.27 12.89 -10.86
C ASN A 44 -4.03 12.01 -9.62
N LYS A 45 -3.25 12.48 -8.65
CA LYS A 45 -3.06 11.78 -7.37
C LYS A 45 -4.39 11.62 -6.61
N ASP A 46 -5.19 12.67 -6.55
CA ASP A 46 -6.47 12.65 -5.85
C ASP A 46 -7.45 11.71 -6.57
N HIS A 47 -7.48 11.71 -7.91
CA HIS A 47 -8.22 10.75 -8.74
C HIS A 47 -7.77 9.30 -8.50
N LEU A 48 -6.47 9.02 -8.49
CA LEU A 48 -5.95 7.68 -8.21
C LEU A 48 -6.35 7.20 -6.81
N THR A 49 -6.31 8.10 -5.83
CA THR A 49 -6.74 7.79 -4.45
C THR A 49 -8.23 7.43 -4.41
N SER A 50 -9.08 8.16 -5.14
CA SER A 50 -10.51 7.87 -5.26
C SER A 50 -10.80 6.53 -5.96
N VAL A 51 -10.08 6.22 -7.04
CA VAL A 51 -10.21 4.92 -7.73
C VAL A 51 -9.79 3.77 -6.81
N MET A 52 -8.70 3.93 -6.06
CA MET A 52 -8.25 2.94 -5.08
C MET A 52 -9.31 2.66 -4.02
N GLU A 53 -9.96 3.71 -3.51
CA GLU A 53 -11.05 3.57 -2.53
C GLU A 53 -12.27 2.85 -3.13
N SER A 54 -12.58 3.14 -4.40
CA SER A 54 -13.69 2.49 -5.12
C SER A 54 -13.42 1.00 -5.38
N LEU A 55 -12.16 0.62 -5.67
CA LEU A 55 -11.77 -0.78 -5.83
C LEU A 55 -11.95 -1.58 -4.53
N LYS A 56 -11.73 -0.96 -3.35
CA LYS A 56 -12.03 -1.60 -2.05
C LYS A 56 -13.53 -1.93 -1.89
N GLN A 57 -14.41 -1.17 -2.55
CA GLN A 57 -15.85 -1.35 -2.49
C GLN A 57 -16.39 -2.36 -3.52
N LEU A 58 -15.54 -2.96 -4.35
CA LEU A 58 -15.98 -3.93 -5.36
C LEU A 58 -16.50 -5.21 -4.68
N SER A 59 -17.82 -5.30 -4.50
CA SER A 59 -18.52 -6.37 -3.78
C SER A 59 -18.24 -7.78 -4.31
N VAL A 60 -17.88 -7.88 -5.59
CA VAL A 60 -17.50 -9.13 -6.26
C VAL A 60 -16.26 -9.77 -5.63
N LEU A 61 -15.22 -8.99 -5.30
CA LEU A 61 -13.99 -9.51 -4.67
C LEU A 61 -14.27 -10.04 -3.27
N LYS A 62 -15.06 -9.29 -2.47
CA LYS A 62 -15.48 -9.73 -1.14
C LYS A 62 -16.31 -11.02 -1.21
N SER A 63 -17.24 -11.11 -2.17
CA SER A 63 -18.06 -12.31 -2.38
C SER A 63 -17.21 -13.52 -2.78
N LEU A 64 -16.29 -13.35 -3.73
CA LEU A 64 -15.38 -14.42 -4.17
C LEU A 64 -14.51 -14.91 -3.01
N SER A 65 -13.93 -14.01 -2.22
CA SER A 65 -13.13 -14.36 -1.03
C SER A 65 -13.92 -15.22 -0.03
N ARG A 66 -15.17 -14.83 0.28
CA ARG A 66 -16.05 -15.61 1.16
C ARG A 66 -16.35 -17.00 0.60
N ASN A 67 -16.60 -17.10 -0.70
CA ASN A 67 -16.87 -18.39 -1.34
C ASN A 67 -15.64 -19.31 -1.29
N VAL A 68 -14.45 -18.78 -1.57
CA VAL A 68 -13.19 -19.54 -1.48
C VAL A 68 -12.93 -19.99 -0.04
N ALA A 69 -13.17 -19.13 0.96
CA ALA A 69 -13.07 -19.49 2.38
C ALA A 69 -14.05 -20.63 2.76
N SER A 70 -15.29 -20.55 2.30
CA SER A 70 -16.32 -21.58 2.53
C SER A 70 -15.98 -22.93 1.88
N LEU A 71 -15.45 -22.90 0.65
CA LEU A 71 -14.98 -24.10 -0.03
C LEU A 71 -13.77 -24.72 0.67
N LYS A 72 -12.78 -23.91 1.08
CA LYS A 72 -11.62 -24.35 1.86
C LYS A 72 -12.04 -25.01 3.18
N CYS A 73 -12.98 -24.37 3.88
CA CYS A 73 -13.59 -24.89 5.10
C CYS A 73 -14.24 -26.26 4.89
N SER A 74 -15.12 -26.37 3.88
CA SER A 74 -15.80 -27.62 3.55
C SER A 74 -14.81 -28.74 3.23
N LEU A 75 -13.75 -28.42 2.48
CA LEU A 75 -12.68 -29.36 2.15
C LEU A 75 -11.93 -29.82 3.41
N GLN A 76 -11.59 -28.91 4.33
CA GLN A 76 -10.92 -29.26 5.59
C GLN A 76 -11.76 -30.18 6.48
N LEU A 77 -13.08 -29.97 6.54
CA LEU A 77 -13.98 -30.83 7.29
C LEU A 77 -13.99 -32.27 6.74
N ILE A 78 -13.99 -32.42 5.41
CA ILE A 78 -13.92 -33.71 4.73
C ILE A 78 -12.58 -34.40 5.00
N ILE A 79 -11.46 -33.69 4.84
CA ILE A 79 -10.11 -34.25 5.04
C ILE A 79 -9.91 -34.73 6.48
N ASN A 80 -10.37 -33.97 7.47
CA ASN A 80 -10.16 -34.26 8.88
C ASN A 80 -11.22 -35.22 9.46
N ASN A 81 -12.12 -35.76 8.61
CA ASN A 81 -13.26 -36.60 9.02
C ASN A 81 -13.99 -36.05 10.26
N SER A 82 -14.18 -34.73 10.28
CA SER A 82 -14.71 -34.00 11.44
C SER A 82 -16.05 -33.38 11.09
N SER A 83 -17.06 -33.61 11.91
CA SER A 83 -18.41 -33.02 11.75
C SER A 83 -18.52 -31.62 12.36
N SER A 84 -17.50 -31.19 13.12
CA SER A 84 -17.45 -29.89 13.78
C SER A 84 -16.02 -29.36 13.76
N GLY A 85 -15.73 -28.47 12.81
CA GLY A 85 -14.48 -27.73 12.73
C GLY A 85 -14.78 -26.24 12.67
N GLN A 86 -13.99 -25.44 13.39
CA GLN A 86 -14.09 -24.00 13.26
C GLN A 86 -13.41 -23.55 11.98
N CYS A 87 -14.18 -22.91 11.12
CA CYS A 87 -13.71 -22.37 9.87
C CYS A 87 -13.38 -20.89 10.05
N CYS A 88 -12.18 -20.52 9.64
CA CYS A 88 -11.72 -19.14 9.64
C CYS A 88 -11.71 -18.57 8.23
N PRO A 89 -11.76 -17.23 8.09
CA PRO A 89 -11.51 -16.57 6.82
C PRO A 89 -10.16 -16.97 6.21
N LEU A 90 -9.98 -16.70 4.91
CA LEU A 90 -8.71 -16.93 4.23
C LEU A 90 -7.59 -16.16 4.92
N ASP A 91 -6.46 -16.83 5.15
CA ASP A 91 -5.27 -16.31 5.81
C ASP A 91 -5.43 -15.99 7.30
N TRP A 92 -6.48 -16.54 7.93
CA TRP A 92 -6.68 -16.50 9.38
C TRP A 92 -6.39 -17.87 10.00
N ILE A 93 -5.85 -17.85 11.21
CA ILE A 93 -5.46 -19.04 11.97
C ILE A 93 -6.51 -19.31 13.05
N SER A 94 -7.01 -20.54 13.13
CA SER A 94 -7.92 -20.94 14.20
C SER A 94 -7.16 -21.27 15.48
N PHE A 95 -7.69 -20.80 16.62
CA PHE A 95 -7.26 -21.24 17.93
C PHE A 95 -8.42 -21.17 18.93
N GLY A 96 -8.64 -22.27 19.65
CA GLY A 96 -9.77 -22.38 20.58
C GLY A 96 -11.10 -22.23 19.86
N SER A 97 -11.82 -21.16 20.19
CA SER A 97 -13.11 -20.81 19.56
C SER A 97 -13.04 -19.62 18.59
N ASN A 98 -11.83 -19.10 18.33
CA ASN A 98 -11.62 -17.83 17.64
C ASN A 98 -10.70 -17.99 16.41
N CYS A 99 -10.74 -16.97 15.55
CA CYS A 99 -9.86 -16.82 14.39
C CYS A 99 -8.97 -15.59 14.58
N TYR A 100 -7.68 -15.72 14.26
CA TYR A 100 -6.67 -14.68 14.46
C TYR A 100 -5.96 -14.39 13.14
N HIS A 101 -5.64 -13.12 12.89
CA HIS A 101 -4.89 -12.68 11.72
C HIS A 101 -3.68 -11.85 12.16
N PHE A 102 -2.53 -12.19 11.62
CA PHE A 102 -1.27 -11.50 11.88
C PHE A 102 -0.93 -10.65 10.65
N SER A 103 -0.96 -9.33 10.82
CA SER A 103 -0.58 -8.40 9.76
C SER A 103 0.91 -8.49 9.48
N THR A 104 1.28 -8.55 8.19
CA THR A 104 2.67 -8.37 7.74
C THR A 104 3.04 -6.89 7.57
N GLU A 105 2.06 -5.99 7.62
CA GLU A 105 2.25 -4.55 7.53
C GLU A 105 2.32 -3.90 8.92
N PHE A 106 3.27 -2.99 9.09
CA PHE A 106 3.38 -2.14 10.27
C PHE A 106 2.48 -0.90 10.12
N LEU A 107 1.33 -0.94 10.79
CA LEU A 107 0.38 0.17 10.84
C LEU A 107 0.38 0.84 12.21
N SER A 108 0.02 2.12 12.27
CA SER A 108 -0.26 2.77 13.55
C SER A 108 -1.48 2.12 14.21
N TRP A 109 -1.61 2.25 15.54
CA TRP A 109 -2.69 1.60 16.28
C TRP A 109 -4.08 1.93 15.72
N ASN A 110 -4.36 3.22 15.45
CA ASN A 110 -5.65 3.64 14.88
C ASN A 110 -5.90 3.01 13.51
N LYS A 111 -4.90 3.00 12.62
CA LYS A 111 -5.03 2.38 11.29
C LYS A 111 -5.21 0.86 11.38
N SER A 112 -4.58 0.22 12.35
CA SER A 112 -4.74 -1.22 12.60
C SER A 112 -6.15 -1.54 13.07
N LYS A 113 -6.70 -0.71 13.96
CA LYS A 113 -8.09 -0.83 14.42
C LYS A 113 -9.08 -0.67 13.26
N ASP A 114 -8.94 0.38 12.46
CA ASP A 114 -9.78 0.63 11.29
C ASP A 114 -9.71 -0.52 10.28
N TRP A 115 -8.53 -1.13 10.11
CA TRP A 115 -8.36 -2.30 9.25
C TRP A 115 -9.13 -3.51 9.79
N CYS A 116 -8.99 -3.83 11.09
CA CYS A 116 -9.72 -4.95 11.71
C CYS A 116 -11.24 -4.77 11.57
N GLU A 117 -11.75 -3.57 11.84
CA GLU A 117 -13.19 -3.28 11.73
C GLU A 117 -13.70 -3.44 10.29
N ASN A 118 -12.89 -3.09 9.29
CA ASN A 118 -13.20 -3.33 7.88
C ASN A 118 -13.22 -4.81 7.46
N GLN A 119 -12.62 -5.69 8.27
CA GLN A 119 -12.67 -7.15 8.09
C GLN A 119 -13.73 -7.82 8.98
N ASP A 120 -14.68 -7.04 9.54
CA ASP A 120 -15.67 -7.53 10.51
C ASP A 120 -15.01 -8.19 11.75
N ALA A 121 -13.89 -7.64 12.20
CA ALA A 121 -13.09 -8.13 13.31
C ALA A 121 -12.63 -7.02 14.25
N HIS A 122 -11.88 -7.38 15.30
CA HIS A 122 -11.36 -6.44 16.28
C HIS A 122 -9.89 -6.73 16.60
N LEU A 123 -9.16 -5.71 17.06
CA LEU A 123 -7.83 -5.90 17.62
C LEU A 123 -7.91 -6.87 18.80
N VAL A 124 -7.00 -7.84 18.82
CA VAL A 124 -6.99 -8.88 19.85
C VAL A 124 -6.72 -8.28 21.23
N ILE A 125 -7.50 -8.72 22.21
CA ILE A 125 -7.23 -8.51 23.63
C ILE A 125 -6.90 -9.88 24.20
N LEU A 126 -5.66 -10.06 24.63
CA LEU A 126 -5.17 -11.33 25.14
C LEU A 126 -5.63 -11.51 26.59
N ASN A 127 -6.55 -12.46 26.80
CA ASN A 127 -7.22 -12.64 28.09
C ASN A 127 -6.74 -13.87 28.86
N SER A 128 -5.84 -14.68 28.29
CA SER A 128 -5.33 -15.89 28.93
C SER A 128 -3.87 -16.16 28.63
N ASP A 129 -3.15 -16.76 29.59
CA ASP A 129 -1.73 -17.13 29.43
C ASP A 129 -1.50 -18.05 28.22
N GLN A 130 -2.48 -18.90 27.89
CA GLN A 130 -2.41 -19.79 26.74
C GLN A 130 -2.49 -19.03 25.41
N GLU A 131 -3.31 -17.97 25.33
CA GLU A 131 -3.30 -17.06 24.19
C GLU A 131 -1.98 -16.30 24.12
N TRP A 132 -1.44 -15.80 25.23
CA TRP A 132 -0.14 -15.13 25.27
C TRP A 132 0.99 -16.01 24.75
N VAL A 133 1.11 -17.26 25.20
CA VAL A 133 2.15 -18.19 24.75
C VAL A 133 2.05 -18.47 23.25
N ARG A 134 0.83 -18.67 22.72
CA ARG A 134 0.65 -18.91 21.29
C ARG A 134 0.93 -17.67 20.43
N HIS A 135 0.60 -16.48 20.90
CA HIS A 135 0.93 -15.25 20.19
C HIS A 135 2.44 -14.95 20.27
N SER A 136 3.09 -15.25 21.41
CA SER A 136 4.55 -15.12 21.58
C SER A 136 5.32 -15.97 20.57
N SER A 137 4.91 -17.23 20.36
CA SER A 137 5.59 -18.12 19.41
C SER A 137 5.49 -17.66 17.94
N VAL A 138 4.54 -16.78 17.61
CA VAL A 138 4.40 -16.21 16.26
C VAL A 138 5.30 -14.98 16.09
N CYS A 139 5.61 -14.27 17.18
CA CYS A 139 6.51 -13.12 17.15
C CYS A 139 7.99 -13.53 17.02
N ASP A 140 8.34 -14.76 17.39
CA ASP A 140 9.71 -15.28 17.29
C ASP A 140 10.13 -15.62 15.84
N ASP A 141 9.19 -15.73 14.90
CA ASP A 141 9.45 -16.00 13.46
C ASP A 141 9.75 -14.72 12.64
N VAL A 142 9.71 -13.53 13.25
CA VAL A 142 9.95 -12.25 12.54
C VAL A 142 11.44 -11.97 12.31
N ASP A 143 12.33 -12.75 12.93
CA ASP A 143 13.80 -12.66 12.73
C ASP A 143 14.35 -13.63 11.67
N ALA A 144 13.49 -14.28 10.87
CA ALA A 144 13.89 -15.27 9.84
C ALA A 144 13.69 -14.81 8.37
N ILE A 145 13.82 -13.50 8.10
CA ILE A 145 13.98 -12.95 6.73
C ILE A 145 15.34 -12.30 6.57
#